data_AF-A0A954T676-F1
#
_entry.id   AF-A0A954T676-F1
#
_cell.length_a   1.000
_cell.length_b   1.000
_cell.length_c   1.000
_cell.angle_alpha   90.00
_cell.angle_beta   90.00
_cell.angle_gamma   90.00
#
_symmetry.space_group_name_H-M   'P 1'
#
loop_
_entity.id
_entity.type
_entity.pdbx_description
1 polymer ?
#
loop_
_entity_poly.entity_id
_entity_poly.type
_entity_poly.pdbx_seq_one_letter_code
_entity_poly.pdbx_strand_id
1 'polypeptide(L)' 'MTECSLATSVPDWVIDHPETLVVFQELGIDFSCGGKSLGFACREQGLSEEHVLSKLHEVINGGIQTANPSSQT' A
#
# COMPACT_ATOMS: atom_id res chain seq x y z
N MET A 1 -4.86 -12.67 11.03
CA MET A 1 -4.14 -12.60 9.75
C MET A 1 -5.16 -12.14 8.75
N THR A 2 -5.08 -10.87 8.41
CA THR A 2 -6.03 -10.26 7.48
C THR A 2 -5.61 -10.64 6.07
N GLU A 3 -6.56 -10.98 5.21
CA GLU A 3 -6.24 -11.28 3.82
C GLU A 3 -5.71 -10.00 3.14
N CYS A 4 -4.49 -10.02 2.62
CA CYS A 4 -3.86 -8.89 1.92
C CYS A 4 -4.51 -8.67 0.54
N SER A 5 -5.77 -8.21 0.53
CA SER A 5 -6.62 -8.09 -0.65
C SER A 5 -7.30 -6.71 -0.75
N LEU A 6 -7.89 -6.41 -1.90
CA LEU A 6 -8.63 -5.16 -2.13
C LEU A 6 -9.86 -4.99 -1.23
N ALA A 7 -10.41 -6.10 -0.72
CA ALA A 7 -11.55 -6.09 0.19
C ALA A 7 -11.15 -5.59 1.59
N THR A 8 -9.88 -5.75 1.94
CA THR A 8 -9.34 -5.38 3.25
C THR A 8 -9.27 -3.87 3.40
N SER A 9 -9.64 -3.41 4.59
CA SER A 9 -9.65 -2.00 4.93
C SER A 9 -8.24 -1.45 4.98
N VAL A 10 -8.03 -0.25 4.43
CA VAL A 10 -6.73 0.44 4.51
C VAL A 10 -6.16 0.50 5.93
N PRO A 11 -6.94 0.83 6.99
CA PRO A 11 -6.40 0.78 8.35
C PRO A 11 -6.00 -0.63 8.80
N ASP A 12 -6.67 -1.68 8.32
CA ASP A 12 -6.33 -3.07 8.65
C ASP A 12 -4.99 -3.48 8.00
N TRP A 13 -4.76 -3.04 6.75
CA TRP A 13 -3.45 -3.16 6.09
C TRP A 13 -2.33 -2.50 6.90
N VAL A 14 -2.55 -1.29 7.42
CA VAL A 14 -1.53 -0.57 8.21
C VAL A 14 -1.32 -1.22 9.59
N ILE A 15 -2.35 -1.84 10.17
CA ILE A 15 -2.26 -2.56 11.45
C ILE A 15 -1.43 -3.85 11.31
N ASP A 16 -1.69 -4.64 10.26
CA ASP A 16 -0.99 -5.92 10.02
C ASP A 16 0.41 -5.68 9.38
N HIS A 17 0.49 -4.69 8.48
CA HIS A 17 1.67 -4.34 7.69
C HIS A 17 1.93 -2.82 7.74
N PRO A 18 2.53 -2.28 8.81
CA PRO A 18 2.80 -0.85 8.93
C PRO A 18 3.69 -0.28 7.82
N GLU A 19 4.50 -1.12 7.16
CA GLU A 19 5.29 -0.76 5.98
C GLU A 19 4.44 -0.29 4.79
N THR A 20 3.18 -0.72 4.70
CA THR A 20 2.26 -0.28 3.63
C THR A 20 1.83 1.18 3.76
N LEU A 21 2.00 1.78 4.94
CA LEU A 21 1.66 3.18 5.19
C LEU A 21 2.37 4.13 4.23
N VAL A 22 3.64 3.84 3.88
CA VAL A 22 4.41 4.68 2.94
C VAL A 22 3.73 4.72 1.57
N VAL A 23 3.24 3.58 1.09
CA VAL A 23 2.56 3.47 -0.21
C VAL A 23 1.26 4.26 -0.19
N PHE A 24 0.48 4.17 0.89
CA PHE A 24 -0.77 4.95 1.02
C PHE A 24 -0.50 6.45 1.05
N GLN A 25 0.54 6.89 1.78
CA GLN A 25 0.92 8.30 1.82
C GLN A 25 1.43 8.81 0.47
N GLU A 26 2.26 8.04 -0.23
CA GLU A 26 2.78 8.39 -1.56
C GLU A 26 1.65 8.50 -2.61
N LEU A 27 0.65 7.63 -2.51
CA LEU A 27 -0.49 7.61 -3.42
C LEU A 27 -1.62 8.59 -3.01
N GLY A 28 -1.51 9.24 -1.85
CA GLY A 28 -2.53 10.16 -1.34
C GLY A 28 -3.78 9.47 -0.78
N ILE A 29 -3.72 8.16 -0.52
CA ILE A 29 -4.85 7.36 -0.01
C ILE A 29 -5.14 7.73 1.45
N ASP A 30 -6.22 8.50 1.65
CA ASP A 30 -6.69 8.85 2.99
C ASP A 30 -7.49 7.70 3.63
N PHE A 31 -7.06 7.29 4.83
CA PHE A 31 -7.71 6.25 5.63
C PHE A 31 -8.36 6.80 6.91
N SER A 32 -8.45 8.13 7.04
CA SER A 32 -8.94 8.80 8.25
C SER A 32 -10.46 8.64 8.44
N CYS A 33 -11.18 8.21 7.40
CA CYS A 33 -12.65 8.11 7.41
C CYS A 33 -13.14 6.66 7.28
N GLY A 34 -13.05 5.91 8.39
CA GLY A 34 -13.99 4.84 8.72
C GLY A 34 -13.84 3.51 8.00
N GLY A 35 -12.63 2.93 7.95
CA GLY A 35 -12.49 1.52 7.53
C GLY A 35 -12.87 1.26 6.07
N LYS A 36 -12.57 2.19 5.16
CA LYS A 36 -12.76 1.97 3.73
C LYS A 36 -11.85 0.84 3.24
N SER A 37 -12.40 -0.05 2.43
CA SER A 37 -11.63 -1.05 1.69
C SER A 37 -10.65 -0.39 0.73
N LEU A 38 -9.49 -1.02 0.54
CA LEU A 38 -8.45 -0.55 -0.37
C LEU A 38 -8.99 -0.32 -1.79
N GLY A 39 -9.81 -1.24 -2.31
CA GLY A 39 -10.41 -1.09 -3.64
C GLY A 39 -11.31 0.14 -3.76
N PHE A 40 -12.10 0.40 -2.72
CA PHE A 40 -12.95 1.60 -2.67
C PHE A 40 -12.11 2.88 -2.67
N ALA A 41 -11.06 2.93 -1.84
CA ALA A 41 -10.18 4.09 -1.76
C ALA A 41 -9.37 4.34 -3.04
N CYS A 42 -8.98 3.27 -3.76
CA CYS A 42 -8.39 3.38 -5.09
C CYS A 42 -9.38 3.98 -6.09
N ARG A 43 -10.62 3.48 -6.11
CA ARG A 43 -11.65 3.92 -7.05
C ARG A 43 -12.04 5.37 -6.86
N GLU A 44 -12.19 5.83 -5.62
CA GLU A 44 -12.49 7.24 -5.30
C GLU A 44 -11.42 8.20 -5.84
N GLN A 45 -10.16 7.76 -5.90
CA GLN A 45 -9.03 8.54 -6.38
C GLN A 45 -8.68 8.30 -7.85
N GLY A 46 -9.39 7.38 -8.52
CA GLY A 46 -9.07 6.97 -9.89
C GLY A 46 -7.74 6.24 -10.02
N LEU A 47 -7.26 5.61 -8.95
CA LEU A 47 -6.05 4.80 -8.94
C LEU A 47 -6.34 3.38 -9.42
N SER A 48 -5.38 2.78 -10.12
CA SER A 48 -5.45 1.39 -10.54
C SER A 48 -5.24 0.47 -9.34
N GLU A 49 -6.31 -0.21 -8.91
CA GLU A 49 -6.31 -1.15 -7.78
C GLU A 49 -5.17 -2.19 -7.86
N GLU A 50 -4.95 -2.75 -9.05
CA GLU A 50 -3.88 -3.73 -9.29
C GLU A 50 -2.49 -3.14 -9.06
N HIS A 51 -2.25 -1.91 -9.52
CA HIS A 51 -0.96 -1.24 -9.36
C HIS A 51 -0.69 -0.91 -7.87
N VAL A 52 -1.71 -0.50 -7.14
CA VAL A 52 -1.60 -0.27 -5.70
C VAL A 52 -1.29 -1.59 -4.99
N LEU A 53 -2.00 -2.67 -5.31
CA LEU A 53 -1.78 -3.98 -4.69
C LEU A 53 -0.35 -4.51 -4.96
N SER A 54 0.15 -4.35 -6.19
CA SER A 54 1.53 -4.71 -6.53
C SER A 54 2.54 -3.95 -5.67
N LYS A 55 2.41 -2.62 -5.54
CA LYS A 55 3.29 -1.80 -4.69
C LYS A 55 3.23 -2.23 -3.21
N LEU A 56 2.05 -2.56 -2.70
CA LEU A 56 1.89 -3.05 -1.33
C LEU A 56 2.60 -4.38 -1.13
N HIS A 57 2.44 -5.32 -2.07
CA HIS A 57 3.15 -6.59 -2.02
C HIS A 57 4.66 -6.42 -2.16
N GLU A 58 5.13 -5.45 -2.96
CA GLU A 58 6.56 -5.15 -3.07
C GLU A 58 7.14 -4.65 -1.75
N VAL A 59 6.46 -3.79 -0.99
CA VAL A 59 6.99 -3.34 0.31
C VAL A 59 6.95 -4.43 1.38
N ILE A 60 5.91 -5.27 1.36
CA ILE A 60 5.76 -6.40 2.29
C ILE A 60 6.80 -7.49 2.02
N ASN A 61 7.00 -7.86 0.75
CA ASN A 61 7.96 -8.90 0.36
C ASN A 61 9.40 -8.36 0.24
N GLY A 62 9.56 -7.06 -0.01
CA GLY A 62 10.81 -6.40 -0.38
C GLY A 62 11.40 -5.51 0.71
N GLY A 63 11.14 -5.79 1.99
CA GLY A 63 11.61 -5.05 3.17
C GLY A 63 13.13 -4.83 3.35
N ILE A 64 13.93 -4.93 2.30
CA ILE A 64 15.34 -4.50 2.24
C ILE A 64 15.58 -3.80 0.89
N GLN A 65 15.30 -2.50 0.76
CA GLN A 65 16.03 -1.62 -0.17
C GLN A 65 16.07 -0.18 0.38
N THR A 66 16.80 0.04 1.47
CA THR A 66 17.50 1.32 1.64
C THR A 66 18.49 1.45 0.48
N ALA A 67 18.23 2.36 -0.45
CA ALA A 67 19.20 3.07 -1.28
C ALA A 67 20.47 2.33 -1.72
N ASN A 68 20.51 1.83 -2.97
CA ASN A 68 21.50 2.26 -3.99
C ASN A 68 21.38 1.52 -5.32
N PRO A 69 21.23 2.25 -6.43
CA PRO A 69 21.90 1.91 -7.68
C PRO A 69 22.92 2.99 -8.04
N SER A 70 23.98 3.17 -7.23
CA SER A 70 25.19 3.86 -7.66
C SER A 70 26.35 2.87 -7.71
N SER A 71 26.29 1.98 -8.70
CA SER A 71 27.46 1.24 -9.18
C SER A 71 27.46 1.37 -10.69
N GLN A 72 27.82 2.56 -11.15
CA GLN A 72 28.22 2.80 -12.53
C GLN A 72 29.33 3.86 -12.54
N THR A 73 30.59 3.42 -12.53
CA THR A 73 31.68 3.76 -13.49
C THR A 73 32.98 3.18 -12.96
#